data_AF-A0A8T5J570-F1
#
_entry.id   AF-A0A8T5J570-F1
#
_cell.length_a   1.000
_cell.length_b   1.000
_cell.length_c   1.000
_cell.angle_alpha   90.00
_cell.angle_beta   90.00
_cell.angle_gamma   90.00
#
_symmetry.space_group_name_H-M   'P 1'
#
loop_
_entity.id
_entity.type
_entity.pdbx_description
1 polymer ?
#
loop_
_entity_poly.entity_id
_entity_poly.type
_entity_poly.pdbx_seq_one_letter_code
_entity_poly.pdbx_strand_id
1 'polypeptide(L)'
;MSIEAVEKLVVAEESDDGFWRDSEDKPLPVSASDLERHAYCPLSWSLARKGKSGRGEAISAGREKHAEIHEKVRSFKEKQNQLKKALIIWSWWFTIVIIFISDAIIFTNITDSRTPVDIARYLTILAFIWLVVGLFAIYLPWRRWTGTSINNSNNFEDISSLEDTAITPTLEPFGFIGGWGQGGRVEAGLLMGATIFGLHAIGLMWADDKQQAGFILVTVAMFWTLLASWQLQRALLADSALEVARIDAGLEEDIDIAYSDDDATAGILIDEDTGLRGRPDQIVIVDGEFIPVEQKTGKVPDKPHKSHRMQLLAYLHLVESTTDRKPPYGVLRYGSENLHSIEWDESAKHSLFSAVKEVQRLMTEGGAERNHNRKGKCQSCSRRYACDSSLV
;
A
#
# COMPACT_ATOMS: atom_id res chain seq x y z
N MET A 1 16.23 45.28 -18.90
CA MET A 1 16.09 44.13 -19.82
C MET A 1 15.44 43.00 -19.05
N SER A 2 14.13 42.82 -19.23
CA SER A 2 13.36 41.74 -18.63
C SER A 2 13.80 40.41 -19.23
N ILE A 3 14.19 39.47 -18.38
CA ILE A 3 14.39 38.08 -18.77
C ILE A 3 12.99 37.51 -18.99
N GLU A 4 12.49 37.62 -20.23
CA GLU A 4 11.37 36.80 -20.69
C GLU A 4 11.79 35.35 -20.55
N ALA A 5 11.19 34.64 -19.59
CA ALA A 5 11.34 33.21 -19.48
C ALA A 5 10.71 32.61 -20.73
N VAL A 6 11.55 32.27 -21.71
CA VAL A 6 11.15 31.58 -22.93
C VAL A 6 10.39 30.33 -22.53
N GLU A 7 9.15 30.27 -22.99
CA GLU A 7 8.27 29.13 -22.81
C GLU A 7 8.97 27.91 -23.44
N LYS A 8 9.46 26.98 -22.62
CA LYS A 8 9.87 25.66 -23.14
C LYS A 8 8.58 24.91 -23.48
N LEU A 9 8.01 25.27 -24.61
CA LEU A 9 6.93 24.54 -25.24
C LEU A 9 7.44 23.14 -25.57
N VAL A 10 6.65 22.13 -25.21
CA VAL A 10 6.99 20.75 -25.52
C VAL A 10 6.66 20.52 -26.99
N VAL A 11 7.55 19.85 -27.73
CA VAL A 11 7.28 19.50 -29.13
C VAL A 11 6.38 18.26 -29.13
N ALA A 12 5.15 18.44 -29.57
CA ALA A 12 4.15 17.39 -29.69
C ALA A 12 3.14 17.75 -30.78
N GLU A 13 2.45 16.76 -31.32
CA GLU A 13 1.41 16.93 -32.34
C GLU A 13 0.09 16.33 -31.86
N GLU A 14 -1.04 16.91 -32.29
CA GLU A 14 -2.37 16.39 -32.00
C GLU A 14 -2.61 15.12 -32.83
N SER A 15 -2.98 14.03 -32.15
CA SER A 15 -3.31 12.73 -32.76
C SER A 15 -4.79 12.64 -33.15
N ASP A 16 -5.16 11.61 -33.92
CA ASP A 16 -6.55 11.38 -34.38
C ASP A 16 -7.57 11.24 -33.24
N ASP A 17 -7.12 10.76 -32.08
CA ASP A 17 -7.93 10.64 -30.86
C ASP A 17 -8.05 11.97 -30.08
N GLY A 18 -7.37 13.03 -30.54
CA GLY A 18 -7.32 14.38 -29.97
C GLY A 18 -6.33 14.56 -28.80
N PHE A 19 -5.57 13.53 -28.42
CA PHE A 19 -4.49 13.67 -27.43
C PHE A 19 -3.21 14.14 -28.12
N TRP A 20 -2.35 14.85 -27.39
CA TRP A 20 -1.08 15.32 -27.96
C TRP A 20 0.04 14.36 -27.60
N ARG A 21 0.81 13.95 -28.60
CA ARG A 21 1.89 12.95 -28.49
C ARG A 21 3.22 13.54 -28.94
N ASP A 22 4.30 13.10 -28.30
CA ASP A 22 5.66 13.51 -28.66
C ASP A 22 6.18 12.74 -29.89
N SER A 23 7.43 12.95 -30.26
CA SER A 23 8.05 12.27 -31.42
C SER A 23 8.18 10.76 -31.28
N GLU A 24 8.01 10.20 -30.08
CA GLU A 24 8.00 8.76 -29.80
C GLU A 24 6.57 8.19 -29.73
N ASP A 25 5.56 8.97 -30.14
CA ASP A 25 4.13 8.61 -30.07
C ASP A 25 3.61 8.43 -28.63
N LYS A 26 4.33 8.99 -27.64
CA LYS A 26 3.91 8.95 -26.22
C LYS A 26 3.06 10.17 -25.89
N PRO A 27 1.93 10.00 -25.19
CA PRO A 27 1.08 11.13 -24.84
C PRO A 27 1.77 12.03 -23.81
N LEU A 28 1.54 13.34 -23.94
CA LEU A 28 2.11 14.31 -23.02
C LEU A 28 1.61 14.08 -21.59
N PRO A 29 2.51 13.98 -20.60
CA PRO A 29 2.12 13.59 -19.25
C PRO A 29 1.36 14.72 -18.54
N VAL A 30 0.14 14.43 -18.11
CA VAL A 30 -0.73 15.34 -17.35
C VAL A 30 -1.01 14.76 -15.97
N SER A 31 -0.65 15.48 -14.90
CA SER A 31 -0.97 15.02 -13.55
C SER A 31 -2.40 15.40 -13.13
N ALA A 32 -3.02 14.62 -12.24
CA ALA A 32 -4.29 14.99 -11.61
C ALA A 32 -4.23 16.38 -10.94
N SER A 33 -3.07 16.76 -10.37
CA SER A 33 -2.85 18.11 -9.83
C SER A 33 -2.74 19.20 -10.92
N ASP A 34 -2.24 18.88 -12.11
CA ASP A 34 -2.28 19.81 -13.25
C ASP A 34 -3.73 20.12 -13.62
N LEU A 35 -4.59 19.11 -13.71
CA LEU A 35 -6.01 19.27 -13.98
C LEU A 35 -6.73 20.09 -12.89
N GLU A 36 -6.43 19.84 -11.61
CA GLU A 36 -6.95 20.61 -10.49
C GLU A 36 -6.60 22.10 -10.63
N ARG A 37 -5.30 22.39 -10.83
CA ARG A 37 -4.76 23.75 -10.94
C ARG A 37 -5.29 24.47 -12.19
N HIS A 38 -5.35 23.77 -13.31
CA HIS A 38 -5.90 24.27 -14.57
C HIS A 38 -7.38 24.62 -14.41
N ALA A 39 -8.18 23.72 -13.82
CA ALA A 39 -9.59 23.97 -13.53
C ALA A 39 -9.81 25.12 -12.53
N TYR A 40 -8.87 25.36 -11.61
CA TYR A 40 -8.90 26.53 -10.74
C TYR A 40 -8.71 27.84 -11.53
N CYS A 41 -7.62 27.92 -12.32
CA CYS A 41 -7.30 28.99 -13.26
C CYS A 41 -6.14 28.58 -14.22
N PRO A 42 -6.35 28.52 -15.55
CA PRO A 42 -5.33 28.08 -16.52
C PRO A 42 -4.08 28.96 -16.51
N LEU A 43 -4.23 30.29 -16.40
CA LEU A 43 -3.09 31.20 -16.27
C LEU A 43 -2.26 30.96 -14.99
N SER A 44 -2.90 30.62 -13.87
CA SER A 44 -2.17 30.28 -12.64
C SER A 44 -1.39 28.97 -12.77
N TRP A 45 -1.98 27.99 -13.46
CA TRP A 45 -1.33 26.73 -13.81
C TRP A 45 -0.13 26.94 -14.74
N SER A 46 -0.25 27.74 -15.80
CA SER A 46 0.86 28.00 -16.72
C SER A 46 2.02 28.73 -16.03
N LEU A 47 1.72 29.69 -15.14
CA LEU A 47 2.73 30.35 -14.30
C LEU A 47 3.47 29.35 -13.40
N ALA A 48 2.78 28.33 -12.88
CA ALA A 48 3.41 27.27 -12.09
C ALA A 48 4.43 26.49 -12.93
N ARG A 49 4.09 26.14 -14.17
CA ARG A 49 5.01 25.45 -15.10
C ARG A 49 6.18 26.34 -15.54
N LYS A 50 5.98 27.66 -15.59
CA LYS A 50 7.05 28.67 -15.79
C LYS A 50 7.95 28.87 -14.55
N GLY A 51 7.85 27.99 -13.55
CA GLY A 51 8.67 28.03 -12.34
C GLY A 51 8.28 29.09 -11.31
N LYS A 52 7.12 29.76 -11.48
CA LYS A 52 6.62 30.70 -10.47
C LYS A 52 5.97 29.91 -9.33
N SER A 53 6.69 29.78 -8.22
CA SER A 53 6.20 29.11 -7.01
C SER A 53 5.01 29.83 -6.38
N GLY A 54 4.01 29.11 -5.88
CA GLY A 54 2.96 29.74 -5.06
C GLY A 54 3.55 30.36 -3.79
N ARG A 55 3.15 31.59 -3.47
CA ARG A 55 3.47 32.29 -2.22
C ARG A 55 2.20 32.50 -1.39
N GLY A 56 2.34 32.51 -0.07
CA GLY A 56 1.24 32.84 0.85
C GLY A 56 1.20 31.93 2.07
N GLU A 57 0.69 32.47 3.17
CA GLU A 57 0.60 31.79 4.47
C GLU A 57 -0.21 30.50 4.41
N ALA A 58 -1.29 30.47 3.61
CA ALA A 58 -2.10 29.26 3.40
C ALA A 58 -1.32 28.12 2.73
N ILE A 59 -0.34 28.42 1.86
CA ILE A 59 0.48 27.40 1.20
C ILE A 59 1.52 26.83 2.16
N SER A 60 2.16 27.67 2.96
CA SER A 60 3.10 27.21 4.00
C SER A 60 2.38 26.40 5.07
N ALA A 61 1.25 26.90 5.58
CA ALA A 61 0.44 26.19 6.57
C ALA A 61 -0.11 24.86 6.00
N GLY A 62 -0.48 24.81 4.72
CA GLY A 62 -0.90 23.57 4.06
C GLY A 62 0.24 22.54 3.98
N ARG A 63 1.45 22.97 3.62
CA ARG A 63 2.64 22.08 3.59
C ARG A 63 3.00 21.54 4.97
N GLU A 64 2.95 22.39 5.99
CA GLU A 64 3.21 22.00 7.37
C GLU A 64 2.18 20.98 7.87
N LYS A 65 0.88 21.21 7.62
CA LYS A 65 -0.18 20.25 7.94
C LYS A 65 -0.01 18.91 7.21
N HIS A 66 0.34 18.92 5.93
CA HIS A 66 0.60 17.68 5.20
C HIS A 66 1.81 16.93 5.76
N ALA A 67 2.87 17.63 6.16
CA ALA A 67 4.03 17.01 6.80
C ALA A 67 3.65 16.37 8.15
N GLU A 68 2.82 17.05 8.96
CA GLU A 68 2.32 16.51 10.23
C GLU A 68 1.47 15.24 10.03
N ILE A 69 0.56 15.26 9.06
CA ILE A 69 -0.27 14.07 8.72
C ILE A 69 0.62 12.93 8.25
N HIS A 70 1.59 13.20 7.39
CA HIS A 70 2.54 12.18 6.91
C HIS A 70 3.33 11.56 8.07
N GLU A 71 3.76 12.35 9.05
CA GLU A 71 4.46 11.85 10.23
C GLU A 71 3.57 10.92 11.07
N LYS A 72 2.30 11.30 11.28
CA LYS A 72 1.31 10.48 12.00
C LYS A 72 1.03 9.15 11.31
N VAL A 73 0.82 9.18 10.00
CA VAL A 73 0.58 7.97 9.18
C VAL A 73 1.80 7.04 9.20
N ARG A 74 3.01 7.60 9.07
CA ARG A 74 4.26 6.83 9.17
C ARG A 74 4.39 6.16 10.53
N SER A 75 4.10 6.89 11.61
CA SER A 75 4.09 6.36 12.98
C SER A 75 3.11 5.19 13.14
N PHE A 76 1.88 5.33 12.62
CA PHE A 76 0.88 4.25 12.61
C PHE A 76 1.39 2.99 11.90
N LYS A 77 1.96 3.12 10.70
CA LYS A 77 2.53 1.97 9.97
C LYS A 77 3.69 1.31 10.71
N GLU A 78 4.56 2.10 11.34
CA GLU A 78 5.65 1.57 12.14
C GLU A 78 5.12 0.72 13.30
N LYS A 79 4.10 1.20 14.02
CA LYS A 79 3.42 0.45 15.09
C LYS A 79 2.72 -0.80 14.55
N GLN A 80 2.09 -0.73 13.38
CA GLN A 80 1.42 -1.87 12.77
C GLN A 80 2.43 -2.99 12.45
N ASN A 81 3.60 -2.63 11.92
CA ASN A 81 4.67 -3.58 11.65
C ASN A 81 5.27 -4.16 12.95
N GLN A 82 5.43 -3.33 13.99
CA GLN A 82 5.88 -3.80 15.32
C GLN A 82 4.91 -4.84 15.91
N LEU A 83 3.60 -4.61 15.81
CA LEU A 83 2.58 -5.57 16.25
C LEU A 83 2.64 -6.88 15.45
N LYS A 84 2.66 -6.79 14.11
CA LYS A 84 2.78 -7.96 13.23
C LYS A 84 3.99 -8.83 13.59
N LYS A 85 5.16 -8.21 13.77
CA LYS A 85 6.38 -8.91 14.22
C LYS A 85 6.19 -9.55 15.60
N ALA A 86 5.61 -8.83 16.56
CA ALA A 86 5.38 -9.34 17.90
C ALA A 86 4.44 -10.56 17.92
N LEU A 87 3.36 -10.53 17.14
CA LEU A 87 2.40 -11.62 16.98
C LEU A 87 2.99 -12.84 16.26
N ILE A 88 3.82 -12.62 15.23
CA ILE A 88 4.54 -13.72 14.55
C ILE A 88 5.46 -14.43 15.54
N ILE A 89 6.30 -13.69 16.27
CA ILE A 89 7.20 -14.28 17.29
C ILE A 89 6.39 -15.02 18.36
N TRP A 90 5.30 -14.40 18.84
CA TRP A 90 4.41 -15.05 19.80
C TRP A 90 3.85 -16.37 19.28
N SER A 91 3.35 -16.39 18.04
CA SER A 91 2.79 -17.60 17.41
C SER A 91 3.81 -18.75 17.35
N TRP A 92 5.07 -18.43 17.03
CA TRP A 92 6.15 -19.42 17.01
C TRP A 92 6.46 -19.97 18.40
N TRP A 93 6.55 -19.10 19.41
CA TRP A 93 6.79 -19.54 20.79
C TRP A 93 5.63 -20.36 21.33
N PHE A 94 4.39 -19.96 21.03
CA PHE A 94 3.21 -20.72 21.42
C PHE A 94 3.12 -22.08 20.73
N THR A 95 3.55 -22.17 19.47
CA THR A 95 3.64 -23.45 18.73
C THR A 95 4.62 -24.41 19.41
N ILE A 96 5.77 -23.91 19.88
CA ILE A 96 6.75 -24.71 20.64
C ILE A 96 6.12 -25.26 21.93
N VAL A 97 5.32 -24.46 22.64
CA VAL A 97 4.58 -24.93 23.84
C VAL A 97 3.65 -26.08 23.49
N ILE A 98 2.84 -25.95 22.43
CA ILE A 98 1.91 -27.00 21.98
C ILE A 98 2.67 -28.29 21.66
N ILE A 99 3.83 -28.18 21.00
CA ILE A 99 4.66 -29.33 20.63
C ILE A 99 5.15 -30.05 21.90
N PHE A 100 5.79 -29.34 22.83
CA PHE A 100 6.30 -29.96 24.05
C PHE A 100 5.20 -30.58 24.92
N ILE A 101 4.02 -29.96 25.00
CA ILE A 101 2.88 -30.53 25.71
C ILE A 101 2.40 -31.81 25.00
N SER A 102 2.29 -31.78 23.68
CA SER A 102 1.87 -32.94 22.89
C SER A 102 2.84 -34.10 23.07
N ASP A 103 4.15 -33.83 23.03
CA ASP A 103 5.17 -34.84 23.26
C ASP A 103 5.12 -35.38 24.70
N ALA A 104 4.98 -34.51 25.71
CA ALA A 104 4.84 -34.95 27.10
C ALA A 104 3.63 -35.89 27.29
N ILE A 105 2.50 -35.59 26.65
CA ILE A 105 1.31 -36.46 26.66
C ILE A 105 1.62 -37.79 25.97
N ILE A 106 2.27 -37.77 24.80
CA ILE A 106 2.67 -38.97 24.07
C ILE A 106 3.58 -39.83 24.95
N PHE A 107 4.66 -39.27 25.48
CA PHE A 107 5.63 -39.97 26.35
C PHE A 107 5.01 -40.63 27.56
N THR A 108 4.06 -39.96 28.23
CA THR A 108 3.40 -40.47 29.44
C THR A 108 2.36 -41.56 29.15
N ASN A 109 1.78 -41.58 27.93
CA ASN A 109 0.71 -42.52 27.55
C ASN A 109 1.17 -43.67 26.64
N ILE A 110 2.43 -43.69 26.20
CA ILE A 110 3.00 -44.81 25.45
C ILE A 110 3.09 -46.04 26.36
N THR A 111 2.27 -47.05 26.07
CA THR A 111 2.33 -48.37 26.70
C THR A 111 3.69 -49.03 26.49
N ASP A 112 4.11 -49.88 27.43
CA ASP A 112 5.39 -50.63 27.35
C ASP A 112 5.50 -51.58 26.14
N SER A 113 4.43 -51.72 25.35
CA SER A 113 4.45 -52.41 24.07
C SER A 113 5.25 -51.68 22.97
N ARG A 114 5.53 -50.38 23.14
CA ARG A 114 6.36 -49.59 22.21
C ARG A 114 7.46 -48.87 22.96
N THR A 115 8.70 -49.06 22.54
CA THR A 115 9.85 -48.39 23.16
C THR A 115 9.99 -46.96 22.61
N PRO A 116 10.54 -45.99 23.37
CA PRO A 116 10.79 -44.63 22.87
C PRO A 116 11.59 -44.61 21.56
N VAL A 117 12.47 -45.60 21.38
CA VAL A 117 13.25 -45.85 20.16
C VAL A 117 12.35 -46.14 18.95
N ASP A 118 11.25 -46.88 19.13
CA ASP A 118 10.30 -47.17 18.05
C ASP A 118 9.60 -45.88 17.58
N ILE A 119 9.22 -45.00 18.51
CA ILE A 119 8.61 -43.70 18.18
C ILE A 119 9.62 -42.75 17.53
N ALA A 120 10.86 -42.71 18.03
CA ALA A 120 11.95 -41.98 17.38
C ALA A 120 12.13 -42.41 15.93
N ARG A 121 12.03 -43.72 15.65
CA ARG A 121 12.13 -44.25 14.29
C ARG A 121 10.95 -43.77 13.41
N TYR A 122 9.72 -43.78 13.92
CA TYR A 122 8.57 -43.25 13.19
C TYR A 122 8.69 -41.75 12.90
N LEU A 123 9.11 -40.94 13.88
CA LEU A 123 9.33 -39.51 13.69
C LEU A 123 10.48 -39.22 12.72
N THR A 124 11.55 -40.03 12.73
CA THR A 124 12.64 -39.92 11.76
C THR A 124 12.14 -40.17 10.33
N ILE A 125 11.31 -41.20 10.15
CA ILE A 125 10.69 -41.51 8.86
C ILE A 125 9.78 -40.35 8.43
N LEU A 126 8.96 -39.82 9.34
CA LEU A 126 8.06 -38.70 9.07
C LEU A 126 8.83 -37.43 8.70
N ALA A 127 9.92 -37.12 9.41
CA ALA A 127 10.83 -36.01 9.13
C ALA A 127 11.41 -36.12 7.71
N PHE A 128 11.88 -37.32 7.33
CA PHE A 128 12.41 -37.58 6.01
C PHE A 128 11.35 -37.43 4.91
N ILE A 129 10.14 -37.95 5.13
CA ILE A 129 9.01 -37.77 4.19
C ILE A 129 8.71 -36.28 4.00
N TRP A 130 8.59 -35.52 5.09
CA TRP A 130 8.30 -34.08 5.03
C TRP A 130 9.42 -33.29 4.35
N LEU A 131 10.68 -33.64 4.59
CA LEU A 131 11.82 -33.04 3.91
C LEU A 131 11.75 -33.30 2.40
N VAL A 132 11.53 -34.56 1.99
CA VAL A 132 11.45 -34.95 0.59
C VAL A 132 10.26 -34.30 -0.10
N VAL A 133 9.08 -34.31 0.52
CA VAL A 133 7.88 -33.64 0.00
C VAL A 133 8.09 -32.13 -0.07
N GLY A 134 8.75 -31.52 0.91
CA GLY A 134 9.12 -30.10 0.90
C GLY A 134 10.05 -29.75 -0.25
N LEU A 135 11.10 -30.55 -0.48
CA LEU A 135 12.03 -30.38 -1.60
C LEU A 135 11.32 -30.55 -2.96
N PHE A 136 10.42 -31.53 -3.09
CA PHE A 136 9.60 -31.70 -4.29
C PHE A 136 8.62 -30.54 -4.47
N ALA A 137 8.02 -30.02 -3.41
CA ALA A 137 7.11 -28.88 -3.46
C ALA A 137 7.83 -27.59 -3.89
N ILE A 138 9.12 -27.44 -3.57
CA ILE A 138 9.97 -26.35 -4.05
C ILE A 138 10.33 -26.54 -5.53
N TYR A 139 10.68 -27.76 -5.93
CA TYR A 139 11.20 -28.03 -7.27
C TYR A 139 10.10 -28.17 -8.34
N LEU A 140 8.95 -28.74 -7.98
CA LEU A 140 7.86 -29.03 -8.91
C LEU A 140 6.81 -27.91 -8.89
N PRO A 141 6.23 -27.56 -10.06
CA PRO A 141 5.19 -26.54 -10.15
C PRO A 141 3.81 -27.11 -9.74
N TRP A 142 3.73 -27.81 -8.60
CA TRP A 142 2.56 -28.55 -8.15
C TRP A 142 1.30 -27.68 -8.02
N ARG A 143 1.46 -26.40 -7.67
CA ARG A 143 0.37 -25.42 -7.58
C ARG A 143 -0.34 -25.17 -8.90
N ARG A 144 0.41 -25.18 -10.02
CA ARG A 144 -0.17 -25.06 -11.36
C ARG A 144 -1.03 -26.26 -11.72
N TRP A 145 -0.69 -27.44 -11.20
CA TRP A 145 -1.41 -28.68 -11.47
C TRP A 145 -2.67 -28.84 -10.62
N THR A 146 -2.65 -28.33 -9.39
CA THR A 146 -3.79 -28.43 -8.45
C THR A 146 -4.79 -27.30 -8.61
N GLY A 147 -4.54 -26.32 -9.49
CA GLY A 147 -5.40 -25.14 -9.66
C GLY A 147 -5.45 -24.24 -8.43
N THR A 148 -4.57 -24.46 -7.44
CA THR A 148 -4.33 -23.48 -6.38
C THR A 148 -3.47 -22.38 -6.97
N SER A 149 -4.11 -21.43 -7.64
CA SER A 149 -3.43 -20.15 -7.87
C SER A 149 -3.01 -19.64 -6.50
N ILE A 150 -1.81 -19.05 -6.42
CA ILE A 150 -1.62 -18.02 -5.40
C ILE A 150 -2.80 -17.11 -5.66
N ASN A 151 -3.70 -16.98 -4.68
CA ASN A 151 -4.67 -15.92 -4.74
C ASN A 151 -3.82 -14.66 -4.59
N ASN A 152 -3.23 -14.22 -5.70
CA ASN A 152 -2.94 -12.85 -5.93
C ASN A 152 -4.30 -12.22 -5.70
N SER A 153 -4.51 -11.67 -4.49
CA SER A 153 -5.07 -10.34 -4.50
C SER A 153 -4.28 -9.63 -5.59
N ASN A 154 -4.90 -9.38 -6.74
CA ASN A 154 -4.35 -8.68 -7.90
C ASN A 154 -4.03 -7.21 -7.54
N ASN A 155 -3.49 -6.97 -6.36
CA ASN A 155 -3.16 -5.69 -5.77
C ASN A 155 -1.64 -5.54 -5.57
N PHE A 156 -0.80 -6.48 -6.06
CA PHE A 156 0.65 -6.44 -5.81
C PHE A 156 1.54 -6.76 -7.01
N GLU A 157 1.01 -7.22 -8.14
CA GLU A 157 1.86 -7.60 -9.29
C GLU A 157 2.33 -6.42 -10.16
N ASP A 158 1.74 -5.22 -10.01
CA ASP A 158 2.28 -3.99 -10.63
C ASP A 158 3.47 -3.37 -9.86
N ILE A 159 3.88 -3.96 -8.73
CA ILE A 159 4.96 -3.45 -7.85
C ILE A 159 6.25 -4.27 -7.99
N SER A 160 6.48 -4.89 -9.16
CA SER A 160 7.74 -5.58 -9.46
C SER A 160 8.60 -4.87 -10.51
N SER A 161 8.09 -3.78 -11.11
CA SER A 161 8.92 -2.88 -11.90
C SER A 161 9.44 -1.76 -11.01
N LEU A 162 10.72 -1.39 -11.15
CA LEU A 162 11.44 -0.34 -10.43
C LEU A 162 12.30 -0.80 -9.23
N GLU A 163 13.13 -1.82 -9.45
CA GLU A 163 14.48 -1.83 -8.86
C GLU A 163 15.25 -0.60 -9.39
N ASP A 164 15.47 0.43 -8.56
CA ASP A 164 16.81 1.02 -8.45
C ASP A 164 17.00 1.97 -7.26
N THR A 165 18.10 1.72 -6.55
CA THR A 165 18.89 2.61 -5.66
C THR A 165 18.51 2.90 -4.19
N ALA A 166 19.53 2.62 -3.37
CA ALA A 166 19.91 3.29 -2.10
C ALA A 166 19.26 2.82 -0.78
N ILE A 167 19.25 1.51 -0.55
CA ILE A 167 19.82 0.77 0.59
C ILE A 167 19.21 -0.62 0.49
N THR A 168 19.98 -1.58 -0.03
CA THR A 168 19.58 -2.99 -0.05
C THR A 168 19.64 -3.54 1.38
N PRO A 169 18.52 -3.95 1.98
CA PRO A 169 18.57 -4.66 3.25
C PRO A 169 19.29 -5.99 3.00
N THR A 170 20.27 -6.33 3.84
CA THR A 170 21.14 -7.50 3.63
C THR A 170 20.44 -8.86 3.78
N LEU A 171 19.16 -8.88 4.18
CA LEU A 171 18.40 -10.12 4.39
C LEU A 171 17.03 -10.10 3.69
N GLU A 172 16.20 -9.05 3.82
CA GLU A 172 14.87 -8.99 3.18
C GLU A 172 14.39 -7.54 2.89
N PRO A 173 13.80 -7.23 1.73
CA PRO A 173 13.27 -5.89 1.42
C PRO A 173 12.10 -5.44 2.30
N PHE A 174 11.90 -4.14 2.44
CA PHE A 174 10.68 -3.59 3.04
C PHE A 174 9.46 -4.00 2.19
N GLY A 175 8.42 -4.55 2.83
CA GLY A 175 7.27 -5.10 2.11
C GLY A 175 7.47 -6.52 1.54
N PHE A 176 8.61 -7.17 1.79
CA PHE A 176 8.81 -8.57 1.43
C PHE A 176 7.82 -9.46 2.18
N ILE A 177 6.81 -9.93 1.46
CA ILE A 177 5.94 -11.03 1.89
C ILE A 177 6.71 -12.34 1.61
N GLY A 178 7.88 -12.46 2.24
CA GLY A 178 8.83 -13.53 2.07
C GLY A 178 8.40 -14.83 2.70
N GLY A 179 8.35 -15.90 1.90
CA GLY A 179 8.30 -17.30 2.33
C GLY A 179 7.04 -17.76 3.10
N TRP A 180 6.33 -16.85 3.77
CA TRP A 180 5.28 -17.19 4.74
C TRP A 180 3.95 -16.50 4.49
N GLY A 181 3.83 -15.57 3.54
CA GLY A 181 2.56 -14.84 3.34
C GLY A 181 1.66 -15.43 2.27
N GLN A 182 2.15 -15.74 1.07
CA GLN A 182 1.27 -16.21 -0.02
C GLN A 182 1.90 -17.31 -0.93
N GLY A 183 3.22 -17.31 -1.12
CA GLY A 183 3.88 -18.25 -2.03
C GLY A 183 4.57 -19.46 -1.41
N GLY A 184 4.93 -19.44 -0.12
CA GLY A 184 5.85 -20.45 0.47
C GLY A 184 5.38 -21.12 1.76
N ARG A 185 4.17 -20.85 2.25
CA ARG A 185 3.68 -21.36 3.56
C ARG A 185 3.75 -22.88 3.67
N VAL A 186 3.38 -23.57 2.60
CA VAL A 186 3.34 -25.03 2.57
C VAL A 186 4.75 -25.59 2.58
N GLU A 187 5.63 -25.04 1.74
CA GLU A 187 7.02 -25.43 1.57
C GLU A 187 7.82 -25.16 2.85
N ALA A 188 7.69 -23.96 3.41
CA ALA A 188 8.31 -23.57 4.69
C ALA A 188 7.77 -24.40 5.85
N GLY A 189 6.45 -24.67 5.89
CA GLY A 189 5.83 -25.54 6.88
C GLY A 189 6.33 -26.98 6.81
N LEU A 190 6.50 -27.54 5.61
CA LEU A 190 7.06 -28.88 5.40
C LEU A 190 8.51 -28.98 5.89
N LEU A 191 9.34 -28.00 5.53
CA LEU A 191 10.74 -27.97 5.95
C LEU A 191 10.89 -27.75 7.47
N MET A 192 10.08 -26.86 8.05
CA MET A 192 10.06 -26.62 9.50
C MET A 192 9.53 -27.83 10.27
N GLY A 193 8.49 -28.49 9.76
CA GLY A 193 8.00 -29.74 10.34
C GLY A 193 9.04 -30.85 10.27
N ALA A 194 9.78 -30.97 9.16
CA ALA A 194 10.87 -31.94 9.04
C ALA A 194 11.99 -31.71 10.07
N THR A 195 12.41 -30.45 10.29
CA THR A 195 13.42 -30.13 11.31
C THR A 195 12.89 -30.38 12.73
N ILE A 196 11.65 -30.01 13.01
CA ILE A 196 10.98 -30.28 14.29
C ILE A 196 10.96 -31.80 14.54
N PHE A 197 10.38 -32.61 13.64
CA PHE A 197 10.31 -34.06 13.84
C PHE A 197 11.70 -34.71 13.97
N GLY A 198 12.69 -34.23 13.21
CA GLY A 198 14.07 -34.71 13.31
C GLY A 198 14.69 -34.44 14.68
N LEU A 199 14.55 -33.22 15.21
CA LEU A 199 15.04 -32.85 16.54
C LEU A 199 14.35 -33.67 17.65
N HIS A 200 13.04 -33.88 17.54
CA HIS A 200 12.27 -34.66 18.52
C HIS A 200 12.64 -36.15 18.48
N ALA A 201 12.89 -36.71 17.30
CA ALA A 201 13.38 -38.08 17.15
C ALA A 201 14.75 -38.29 17.83
N ILE A 202 15.66 -37.31 17.71
CA ILE A 202 16.96 -37.33 18.39
C ILE A 202 16.76 -37.30 19.92
N GLY A 203 15.91 -36.42 20.43
CA GLY A 203 15.61 -36.33 21.87
C GLY A 203 15.02 -37.62 22.44
N LEU A 204 14.10 -38.25 21.70
CA LEU A 204 13.49 -39.54 22.07
C LEU A 204 14.48 -40.70 22.11
N MET A 205 15.48 -40.70 21.22
CA MET A 205 16.49 -41.76 21.15
C MET A 205 17.43 -41.76 22.36
N TRP A 206 17.59 -40.60 23.02
CA TRP A 206 18.51 -40.40 24.15
C TRP A 206 17.79 -40.42 25.51
N ALA A 207 16.47 -40.68 25.51
CA ALA A 207 15.66 -40.73 26.72
C ALA A 207 15.61 -42.16 27.29
N ASP A 208 16.55 -42.48 28.18
CA ASP A 208 16.59 -43.79 28.86
C ASP A 208 15.43 -43.98 29.86
N ASP A 209 14.93 -42.90 30.46
CA ASP A 209 13.80 -42.89 31.40
C ASP A 209 12.63 -42.04 30.86
N LYS A 210 11.49 -42.71 30.58
CA LYS A 210 10.27 -42.08 30.06
C LYS A 210 9.66 -41.05 31.03
N GLN A 211 9.69 -41.33 32.34
CA GLN A 211 9.12 -40.43 33.35
C GLN A 211 9.99 -39.18 33.48
N GLN A 212 11.31 -39.35 33.50
CA GLN A 212 12.24 -38.22 33.55
C GLN A 212 12.13 -37.36 32.29
N ALA A 213 12.06 -37.96 31.10
CA ALA A 213 11.90 -37.24 29.84
C ALA A 213 10.56 -36.46 29.78
N GLY A 214 9.45 -37.10 30.16
CA GLY A 214 8.14 -36.43 30.23
C GLY A 214 8.14 -35.25 31.21
N PHE A 215 8.74 -35.42 32.39
CA PHE A 215 8.87 -34.35 33.38
C PHE A 215 9.71 -33.16 32.87
N ILE A 216 10.82 -33.43 32.18
CA ILE A 216 11.67 -32.40 31.55
C ILE A 216 10.87 -31.62 30.51
N LEU A 217 10.14 -32.30 29.62
CA LEU A 217 9.33 -31.65 28.58
C LEU A 217 8.24 -30.76 29.15
N VAL A 218 7.52 -31.22 30.20
CA VAL A 218 6.53 -30.38 30.89
C VAL A 218 7.18 -29.16 31.53
N THR A 219 8.33 -29.34 32.18
CA THR A 219 9.07 -28.23 32.82
C THR A 219 9.52 -27.19 31.78
N VAL A 220 10.06 -27.64 30.65
CA VAL A 220 10.44 -26.77 29.53
C VAL A 220 9.21 -26.09 28.94
N ALA A 221 8.10 -26.81 28.75
CA ALA A 221 6.84 -26.24 28.26
C ALA A 221 6.31 -25.15 29.19
N MET A 222 6.38 -25.34 30.51
CA MET A 222 6.00 -24.32 31.49
C MET A 222 6.87 -23.06 31.38
N PHE A 223 8.19 -23.24 31.26
CA PHE A 223 9.10 -22.10 31.06
C PHE A 223 8.82 -21.37 29.75
N TRP A 224 8.60 -22.11 28.66
CA TRP A 224 8.28 -21.55 27.36
C TRP A 224 6.91 -20.88 27.33
N THR A 225 5.95 -21.38 28.12
CA THR A 225 4.64 -20.74 28.32
C THR A 225 4.82 -19.38 28.97
N LEU A 226 5.68 -19.26 29.99
CA LEU A 226 5.96 -17.97 30.63
C LEU A 226 6.58 -16.97 29.63
N LEU A 227 7.53 -17.42 28.79
CA LEU A 227 8.10 -16.59 27.73
C LEU A 227 7.05 -16.17 26.69
N ALA A 228 6.20 -17.10 26.25
CA ALA A 228 5.11 -16.82 25.32
C ALA A 228 4.10 -15.84 25.93
N SER A 229 3.75 -15.96 27.20
CA SER A 229 2.89 -15.01 27.92
C SER A 229 3.53 -13.61 28.00
N TRP A 230 4.83 -13.53 28.28
CA TRP A 230 5.55 -12.25 28.27
C TRP A 230 5.56 -11.61 26.87
N GLN A 231 5.78 -12.40 25.83
CA GLN A 231 5.74 -11.91 24.45
C GLN A 231 4.31 -11.50 24.03
N LEU A 232 3.28 -12.21 24.49
CA LEU A 232 1.89 -11.82 24.30
C LEU A 232 1.60 -10.48 24.95
N GLN A 233 2.06 -10.26 26.18
CA GLN A 233 1.93 -8.97 26.85
C GLN A 233 2.58 -7.85 26.02
N ARG A 234 3.76 -8.08 25.44
CA ARG A 234 4.39 -7.13 24.52
C ARG A 234 3.56 -6.88 23.26
N ALA A 235 2.95 -7.92 22.69
CA ALA A 235 2.06 -7.78 21.54
C ALA A 235 0.82 -6.95 21.89
N LEU A 236 0.20 -7.18 23.05
CA LEU A 236 -0.96 -6.41 23.52
C LEU A 236 -0.62 -4.94 23.81
N LEU A 237 0.57 -4.65 24.34
CA LEU A 237 1.05 -3.27 24.50
C LEU A 237 1.32 -2.59 23.15
N ALA A 238 1.85 -3.34 22.17
CA ALA A 238 2.05 -2.84 20.81
C ALA A 238 0.71 -2.58 20.11
N ASP A 239 -0.29 -3.42 20.35
CA ASP A 239 -1.66 -3.27 19.84
C ASP A 239 -2.34 -2.02 20.42
N SER A 240 -2.26 -1.81 21.74
CA SER A 240 -2.75 -0.58 22.36
C SER A 240 -2.02 0.67 21.83
N ALA A 241 -0.71 0.60 21.57
CA ALA A 241 0.04 1.70 20.98
C ALA A 241 -0.33 1.96 19.51
N LEU A 242 -0.64 0.90 18.76
CA LEU A 242 -1.17 0.99 17.39
C LEU A 242 -2.52 1.71 17.39
N GLU A 243 -3.40 1.36 18.32
CA GLU A 243 -4.73 1.96 18.44
C GLU A 243 -4.65 3.46 18.74
N VAL A 244 -3.76 3.86 19.66
CA VAL A 244 -3.49 5.28 19.92
C VAL A 244 -2.97 5.99 18.67
N ALA A 245 -2.04 5.36 17.93
CA ALA A 245 -1.52 5.93 16.69
C ALA A 245 -2.59 6.02 15.59
N ARG A 246 -3.54 5.07 15.54
CA ARG A 246 -4.68 5.08 14.62
C ARG A 246 -5.59 6.27 14.87
N ILE A 247 -5.93 6.49 16.14
CA ILE A 247 -6.79 7.61 16.57
C ILE A 247 -6.09 8.96 16.31
N ASP A 248 -4.80 9.08 16.62
CA ASP A 248 -4.03 10.31 16.36
C ASP A 248 -3.91 10.63 14.86
N ALA A 249 -3.81 9.59 14.02
CA ALA A 249 -3.86 9.70 12.58
C ALA A 249 -5.28 9.95 12.01
N GLY A 250 -6.34 9.84 12.83
CA GLY A 250 -7.72 10.04 12.42
C GLY A 250 -8.28 8.94 11.52
N LEU A 251 -7.78 7.71 11.64
CA LEU A 251 -8.17 6.55 10.84
C LEU A 251 -9.31 5.77 11.53
N GLU A 252 -10.29 5.30 10.76
CA GLU A 252 -11.43 4.51 11.27
C GLU A 252 -11.03 3.05 11.57
N GLU A 253 -11.85 2.36 12.38
CA GLU A 253 -11.56 1.07 13.02
C GLU A 253 -11.47 -0.14 12.08
N ASP A 254 -12.01 -0.02 10.86
CA ASP A 254 -12.18 -1.14 9.92
C ASP A 254 -11.75 -0.79 8.49
N ILE A 255 -10.88 0.21 8.35
CA ILE A 255 -10.31 0.52 7.04
C ILE A 255 -9.03 -0.30 6.89
N ASP A 256 -9.12 -1.40 6.13
CA ASP A 256 -7.95 -1.98 5.48
C ASP A 256 -7.39 -0.94 4.50
N ILE A 257 -6.43 -0.14 4.97
CA ILE A 257 -5.71 0.83 4.16
C ILE A 257 -4.83 0.02 3.21
N ALA A 258 -5.42 -0.39 2.07
CA ALA A 258 -4.72 -1.11 1.03
C ALA A 258 -3.54 -0.30 0.45
N TYR A 259 -3.56 1.02 0.63
CA TYR A 259 -2.58 1.91 0.06
C TYR A 259 -2.39 3.17 0.92
N SER A 260 -1.15 3.45 1.31
CA SER A 260 -0.76 4.68 1.98
C SER A 260 0.69 5.00 1.62
N ASP A 261 0.96 6.28 1.43
CA ASP A 261 2.17 6.86 0.85
C ASP A 261 3.51 6.47 1.49
N ASP A 262 4.19 5.41 1.05
CA ASP A 262 5.59 5.18 1.51
C ASP A 262 6.61 4.67 0.48
N ASP A 263 6.29 4.63 -0.81
CA ASP A 263 7.32 4.44 -1.84
C ASP A 263 7.28 5.60 -2.84
N ALA A 264 8.45 6.17 -3.11
CA ALA A 264 8.62 7.34 -3.97
C ALA A 264 8.35 7.05 -5.46
N THR A 265 8.12 5.77 -5.81
CA THR A 265 7.81 5.30 -7.16
C THR A 265 6.68 4.26 -7.22
N ALA A 266 6.31 3.59 -6.12
CA ALA A 266 5.20 2.63 -6.13
C ALA A 266 3.86 3.33 -5.90
N GLY A 267 2.98 3.22 -6.91
CA GLY A 267 1.55 3.56 -6.86
C GLY A 267 1.15 4.98 -7.28
N ILE A 268 1.93 5.60 -8.18
CA ILE A 268 1.33 6.54 -9.12
C ILE A 268 0.60 5.70 -10.16
N LEU A 269 -0.73 5.88 -10.25
CA LEU A 269 -1.52 5.29 -11.34
C LEU A 269 -1.24 6.08 -12.61
N ILE A 270 -1.03 5.37 -13.72
CA ILE A 270 -0.71 5.95 -15.03
C ILE A 270 -1.61 5.30 -16.08
N ASP A 271 -2.21 6.14 -16.91
CA ASP A 271 -2.87 5.72 -18.14
C ASP A 271 -1.97 6.08 -19.32
N GLU A 272 -1.33 5.07 -19.90
CA GLU A 272 -0.37 5.20 -21.00
C GLU A 272 -1.02 5.66 -22.31
N ASP A 273 -2.34 5.53 -22.45
CA ASP A 273 -3.05 5.95 -23.67
C ASP A 273 -3.28 7.47 -23.69
N THR A 274 -3.62 8.05 -22.54
CA THR A 274 -3.94 9.48 -22.42
C THR A 274 -2.80 10.31 -21.82
N GLY A 275 -1.81 9.67 -21.19
CA GLY A 275 -0.74 10.32 -20.43
C GLY A 275 -1.19 10.86 -19.07
N LEU A 276 -2.41 10.52 -18.64
CA LEU A 276 -2.93 10.91 -17.33
C LEU A 276 -2.18 10.15 -16.24
N ARG A 277 -1.79 10.85 -15.18
CA ARG A 277 -1.14 10.23 -14.02
C ARG A 277 -1.56 10.86 -12.71
N GLY A 278 -1.55 10.10 -11.63
CA GLY A 278 -1.92 10.62 -10.34
C GLY A 278 -1.84 9.59 -9.23
N ARG A 279 -1.87 10.09 -8.00
CA ARG A 279 -1.90 9.27 -6.80
C ARG A 279 -3.10 9.72 -5.95
N PRO A 280 -4.18 8.92 -5.86
CA PRO A 280 -5.28 9.22 -4.94
C PRO A 280 -4.80 9.18 -3.48
N ASP A 281 -5.36 10.01 -2.61
CA ASP A 281 -5.02 9.99 -1.17
C ASP A 281 -5.37 8.63 -0.53
N GLN A 282 -6.51 8.06 -0.94
CA GLN A 282 -6.97 6.76 -0.46
C GLN A 282 -7.84 6.08 -1.53
N ILE A 283 -7.79 4.75 -1.58
CA ILE A 283 -8.76 3.93 -2.31
C ILE A 283 -9.39 2.98 -1.29
N VAL A 284 -10.72 3.02 -1.18
CA VAL A 284 -11.49 2.11 -0.32
C VAL A 284 -12.19 1.07 -1.18
N ILE A 285 -12.39 -0.14 -0.65
CA ILE A 285 -13.10 -1.21 -1.35
C ILE A 285 -14.49 -1.33 -0.75
N VAL A 286 -15.53 -1.10 -1.55
CA VAL A 286 -16.94 -1.21 -1.13
C VAL A 286 -17.65 -2.15 -2.10
N ASP A 287 -18.22 -3.24 -1.59
CA ASP A 287 -18.90 -4.27 -2.41
C ASP A 287 -18.04 -4.84 -3.57
N GLY A 288 -16.72 -4.82 -3.40
CA GLY A 288 -15.76 -5.28 -4.43
C GLY A 288 -15.40 -4.22 -5.49
N GLU A 289 -15.91 -2.99 -5.36
CA GLU A 289 -15.57 -1.84 -6.20
C GLU A 289 -14.49 -0.98 -5.54
N PHE A 290 -13.56 -0.44 -6.34
CA PHE A 290 -12.49 0.43 -5.88
C PHE A 290 -12.92 1.89 -5.94
N ILE A 291 -13.13 2.52 -4.79
CA ILE A 291 -13.65 3.89 -4.68
C ILE A 291 -12.52 4.83 -4.26
N PRO A 292 -12.05 5.74 -5.13
CA PRO A 292 -11.06 6.73 -4.74
C PRO A 292 -11.68 7.79 -3.82
N VAL A 293 -10.95 8.13 -2.76
CA VAL A 293 -11.30 9.17 -1.79
C VAL A 293 -10.21 10.22 -1.80
N GLU A 294 -10.60 11.48 -2.04
CA GLU A 294 -9.70 12.64 -2.03
C GLU A 294 -10.04 13.54 -0.84
N GLN A 295 -9.05 13.82 0.01
CA GLN A 295 -9.22 14.62 1.21
C GLN A 295 -8.76 16.07 0.97
N LYS A 296 -9.65 17.03 1.25
CA LYS A 296 -9.33 18.45 1.11
C LYS A 296 -9.19 19.12 2.47
N THR A 297 -8.00 19.66 2.71
CA THR A 297 -7.71 20.51 3.86
C THR A 297 -8.07 21.95 3.54
N GLY A 298 -8.81 22.63 4.44
CA GLY A 298 -9.18 24.04 4.27
C GLY A 298 -10.63 24.35 4.57
N LYS A 299 -11.12 25.47 4.03
CA LYS A 299 -12.50 25.91 4.25
C LYS A 299 -13.47 24.94 3.57
N VAL A 300 -14.38 24.37 4.36
CA VAL A 300 -15.45 23.49 3.89
C VAL A 300 -16.43 24.29 3.02
N PRO A 301 -16.65 23.91 1.75
CA PRO A 301 -17.65 24.54 0.89
C PRO A 301 -18.99 23.79 0.95
N ASP A 302 -20.11 24.47 0.66
CA ASP A 302 -21.44 23.82 0.58
C ASP A 302 -21.55 22.86 -0.62
N LYS A 303 -20.77 23.11 -1.68
CA LYS A 303 -20.67 22.26 -2.88
C LYS A 303 -19.22 22.07 -3.28
N PRO A 304 -18.85 20.88 -3.81
CA PRO A 304 -17.49 20.62 -4.25
C PRO A 304 -16.99 21.65 -5.26
N HIS A 305 -15.76 22.12 -5.06
CA HIS A 305 -15.13 23.01 -6.03
C HIS A 305 -14.89 22.28 -7.36
N LYS A 306 -15.11 22.97 -8.49
CA LYS A 306 -14.88 22.41 -9.84
C LYS A 306 -13.46 21.84 -10.00
N SER A 307 -12.46 22.49 -9.41
CA SER A 307 -11.07 22.02 -9.41
C SER A 307 -10.90 20.67 -8.70
N HIS A 308 -11.45 20.54 -7.49
CA HIS A 308 -11.39 19.29 -6.73
C HIS A 308 -12.18 18.18 -7.42
N ARG A 309 -13.34 18.50 -8.01
CA ARG A 309 -14.09 17.55 -8.83
C ARG A 309 -13.24 17.04 -9.99
N MET A 310 -12.57 17.92 -10.74
CA MET A 310 -11.74 17.53 -11.88
C MET A 310 -10.59 16.60 -11.49
N GLN A 311 -9.96 16.85 -10.34
CA GLN A 311 -8.93 15.96 -9.81
C GLN A 311 -9.49 14.58 -9.43
N LEU A 312 -10.64 14.52 -8.78
CA LEU A 312 -11.29 13.25 -8.45
C LEU A 312 -11.70 12.47 -9.70
N LEU A 313 -12.18 13.15 -10.75
CA LEU A 313 -12.46 12.51 -12.05
C LEU A 313 -11.20 11.86 -12.63
N ALA A 314 -10.05 12.51 -12.50
CA ALA A 314 -8.78 11.92 -12.93
C ALA A 314 -8.49 10.61 -12.18
N TYR A 315 -8.71 10.58 -10.87
CA TYR A 315 -8.54 9.36 -10.09
C TYR A 315 -9.55 8.27 -10.42
N LEU A 316 -10.81 8.63 -10.71
CA LEU A 316 -11.81 7.66 -11.14
C LEU A 316 -11.40 6.96 -12.44
N HIS A 317 -10.91 7.72 -13.43
CA HIS A 317 -10.38 7.15 -14.68
C HIS A 317 -9.11 6.31 -14.46
N LEU A 318 -8.20 6.77 -13.60
CA LEU A 318 -6.98 6.03 -13.28
C LEU A 318 -7.27 4.70 -12.57
N VAL A 319 -8.26 4.68 -11.68
CA VAL A 319 -8.73 3.44 -11.05
C VAL A 319 -9.40 2.54 -12.08
N GLU A 320 -10.26 3.08 -12.96
CA GLU A 320 -10.91 2.30 -14.03
C GLU A 320 -9.89 1.64 -14.96
N SER A 321 -8.91 2.41 -15.45
CA SER A 321 -7.87 1.93 -16.38
C SER A 321 -6.92 0.92 -15.74
N THR A 322 -6.57 1.08 -14.47
CA THR A 322 -5.63 0.17 -13.80
C THR A 322 -6.31 -1.11 -13.30
N THR A 323 -7.56 -1.03 -12.84
CA THR A 323 -8.26 -2.18 -12.24
C THR A 323 -9.17 -2.94 -13.21
N ASP A 324 -9.37 -2.40 -14.42
CA ASP A 324 -10.34 -2.87 -15.41
C ASP A 324 -11.78 -2.99 -14.85
N ARG A 325 -12.07 -2.20 -13.80
CA ARG A 325 -13.39 -2.11 -13.15
C ARG A 325 -13.84 -0.67 -13.10
N LYS A 326 -15.06 -0.41 -13.59
CA LYS A 326 -15.64 0.93 -13.61
C LYS A 326 -16.12 1.32 -12.20
N PRO A 327 -15.46 2.25 -11.49
CA PRO A 327 -15.95 2.70 -10.20
C PRO A 327 -17.28 3.45 -10.41
N PRO A 328 -18.32 3.20 -9.59
CA PRO A 328 -19.61 3.87 -9.75
C PRO A 328 -19.54 5.36 -9.37
N TYR A 329 -18.70 5.70 -8.40
CA TYR A 329 -18.48 7.05 -7.91
C TYR A 329 -17.13 7.18 -7.21
N GLY A 330 -16.70 8.41 -6.95
CA GLY A 330 -15.60 8.75 -6.04
C GLY A 330 -16.07 9.67 -4.93
N VAL A 331 -15.27 9.86 -3.89
CA VAL A 331 -15.65 10.67 -2.72
C VAL A 331 -14.69 11.84 -2.51
N LEU A 332 -15.24 13.04 -2.39
CA LEU A 332 -14.52 14.21 -1.88
C LEU A 332 -14.85 14.42 -0.42
N ARG A 333 -13.83 14.40 0.44
CA ARG A 333 -13.97 14.61 1.88
C ARG A 333 -13.42 15.99 2.27
N TYR A 334 -14.29 16.86 2.81
CA TYR A 334 -13.92 18.15 3.40
C TYR A 334 -14.05 18.07 4.93
N GLY A 335 -12.93 18.03 5.64
CA GLY A 335 -12.94 17.84 7.10
C GLY A 335 -13.49 16.47 7.53
N SER A 336 -14.03 16.37 8.74
CA SER A 336 -14.51 15.10 9.30
C SER A 336 -15.86 14.66 8.75
N GLU A 337 -16.78 15.59 8.48
CA GLU A 337 -18.22 15.29 8.30
C GLU A 337 -18.80 15.63 6.91
N ASN A 338 -18.08 16.36 6.05
CA ASN A 338 -18.63 16.76 4.74
C ASN A 338 -18.08 15.87 3.62
N LEU A 339 -18.88 14.87 3.26
CA LEU A 339 -18.59 13.91 2.18
C LEU A 339 -19.47 14.24 0.98
N HIS A 340 -18.87 14.27 -0.21
CA HIS A 340 -19.60 14.43 -1.46
C HIS A 340 -19.21 13.31 -2.43
N SER A 341 -20.21 12.53 -2.86
CA SER A 341 -20.04 11.58 -3.95
C SER A 341 -20.06 12.29 -5.30
N ILE A 342 -19.17 11.87 -6.20
CA ILE A 342 -19.12 12.31 -7.59
C ILE A 342 -19.25 11.07 -8.47
N GLU A 343 -20.32 11.00 -9.25
CA GLU A 343 -20.59 9.89 -10.16
C GLU A 343 -19.60 9.82 -11.32
N TRP A 344 -19.28 8.60 -11.75
CA TRP A 344 -18.42 8.32 -12.90
C TRP A 344 -19.23 7.88 -14.13
N ASP A 345 -19.80 8.87 -14.82
CA ASP A 345 -20.61 8.69 -16.02
C ASP A 345 -19.87 9.15 -17.30
N GLU A 346 -20.48 8.96 -18.46
CA GLU A 346 -19.88 9.36 -19.75
C GLU A 346 -19.69 10.89 -19.86
N SER A 347 -20.54 11.66 -19.18
CA SER A 347 -20.42 13.13 -19.13
C SER A 347 -19.16 13.56 -18.34
N ALA A 348 -18.88 12.88 -17.23
CA ALA A 348 -17.68 13.06 -16.43
C ALA A 348 -16.43 12.63 -17.21
N LYS A 349 -16.48 11.48 -17.90
CA LYS A 349 -15.39 11.00 -18.75
C LYS A 349 -15.06 11.98 -19.88
N HIS A 350 -16.08 12.48 -20.59
CA HIS A 350 -15.91 13.51 -21.61
C HIS A 350 -15.32 14.81 -21.04
N SER A 351 -15.80 15.23 -19.88
CA SER A 351 -15.32 16.44 -19.19
C SER A 351 -13.84 16.32 -18.78
N LEU A 352 -13.43 15.14 -18.30
CA LEU A 352 -12.04 14.84 -17.95
C LEU A 352 -11.16 14.88 -19.19
N PHE A 353 -11.49 14.11 -20.23
CA PHE A 353 -10.67 14.01 -21.43
C PHE A 353 -10.55 15.35 -22.17
N SER A 354 -11.62 16.14 -22.23
CA SER A 354 -11.55 17.50 -22.76
C SER A 354 -10.57 18.38 -21.97
N ALA A 355 -10.51 18.22 -20.65
CA ALA A 355 -9.57 18.96 -19.81
C ALA A 355 -8.12 18.46 -19.98
N VAL A 356 -7.90 17.16 -20.15
CA VAL A 356 -6.57 16.59 -20.44
C VAL A 356 -6.05 17.12 -21.76
N LYS A 357 -6.84 17.02 -22.83
CA LYS A 357 -6.47 17.51 -24.17
C LYS A 357 -6.17 18.99 -24.18
N GLU A 358 -6.97 19.81 -23.51
CA GLU A 358 -6.72 21.25 -23.40
C GLU A 358 -5.42 21.54 -22.63
N VAL A 359 -5.14 20.82 -21.55
CA VAL A 359 -3.88 20.97 -20.81
C VAL A 359 -2.69 20.60 -21.70
N GLN A 360 -2.79 19.51 -22.46
CA GLN A 360 -1.76 19.08 -23.38
C GLN A 360 -1.54 20.08 -24.52
N ARG A 361 -2.61 20.59 -25.14
CA ARG A 361 -2.55 21.68 -26.13
C ARG A 361 -1.81 22.89 -25.57
N LEU A 362 -2.19 23.34 -24.36
CA LEU A 362 -1.54 24.48 -23.71
C LEU A 362 -0.06 24.22 -23.35
N MET A 363 0.38 22.96 -23.20
CA MET A 363 1.79 22.63 -22.99
C MET A 363 2.65 22.82 -24.26
N THR A 364 2.02 22.73 -25.43
CA THR A 364 2.67 22.79 -26.74
C THR A 364 2.50 24.14 -27.42
N GLU A 365 1.31 24.71 -27.37
CA GLU A 365 0.98 25.98 -28.04
C GLU A 365 1.07 27.19 -27.11
N GLY A 366 1.00 26.97 -25.80
CA GLY A 366 0.90 28.05 -24.82
C GLY A 366 -0.45 28.76 -24.87
N GLY A 367 -0.48 30.04 -24.47
CA GLY A 367 -1.69 30.87 -24.57
C GLY A 367 -2.73 30.65 -23.46
N ALA A 368 -2.33 30.14 -22.29
CA ALA A 368 -3.25 29.92 -21.18
C ALA A 368 -3.78 31.25 -20.59
N GLU A 369 -5.10 31.44 -20.62
CA GLU A 369 -5.75 32.66 -20.14
C GLU A 369 -6.53 32.46 -18.82
N ARG A 370 -6.87 33.57 -18.17
CA ARG A 370 -7.72 33.56 -16.97
C ARG A 370 -9.17 33.21 -17.35
N ASN A 371 -9.70 32.13 -16.79
CA ASN A 371 -11.05 31.61 -17.11
C ASN A 371 -12.20 32.17 -16.24
N HIS A 372 -12.01 33.26 -15.48
CA HIS A 372 -13.02 33.74 -14.53
C HIS A 372 -12.97 35.25 -14.33
N ASN A 373 -14.12 35.88 -14.01
CA ASN A 373 -14.19 37.30 -13.63
C ASN A 373 -14.41 37.56 -12.12
N ARG A 374 -13.97 36.64 -11.26
CA ARG A 374 -14.14 36.73 -9.79
C ARG A 374 -12.93 37.32 -9.09
N LYS A 375 -13.03 38.55 -8.55
CA LYS A 375 -11.95 39.23 -7.80
C LYS A 375 -11.43 38.40 -6.62
N GLY A 376 -12.32 37.76 -5.87
CA GLY A 376 -11.94 36.94 -4.70
C GLY A 376 -10.99 35.79 -5.02
N LYS A 377 -11.12 35.15 -6.19
CA LYS A 377 -10.15 34.12 -6.63
C LYS A 377 -8.75 34.70 -6.84
N CYS A 378 -8.65 35.90 -7.44
CA CYS A 378 -7.36 36.57 -7.62
C CYS A 378 -6.75 36.99 -6.28
N GLN A 379 -7.56 37.43 -5.31
CA GLN A 379 -7.08 37.82 -3.97
C GLN A 379 -6.41 36.66 -3.22
N SER A 380 -6.98 35.46 -3.31
CA SER A 380 -6.44 34.25 -2.66
C SER A 380 -5.45 33.48 -3.55
N CYS A 381 -5.17 33.95 -4.77
CA CYS A 381 -4.27 33.25 -5.69
C CYS A 381 -2.82 33.38 -5.22
N SER A 382 -2.18 32.26 -4.91
CA SER A 382 -0.78 32.21 -4.45
C SER A 382 0.24 32.70 -5.49
N ARG A 383 -0.16 32.81 -6.76
CA ARG A 383 0.67 33.30 -7.87
C ARG A 383 0.27 34.70 -8.35
N ARG A 384 -0.57 35.42 -7.61
CA ARG A 384 -1.00 36.80 -7.96
C ARG A 384 0.18 37.71 -8.27
N TYR A 385 1.28 37.58 -7.52
CA TYR A 385 2.48 38.41 -7.67
C TYR A 385 3.15 38.32 -9.05
N ALA A 386 2.84 37.30 -9.85
CA ALA A 386 3.38 37.06 -11.18
C ALA A 386 2.27 37.00 -12.26
N CYS A 387 1.06 37.45 -11.94
CA CYS A 387 -0.10 37.35 -12.82
C CYS A 387 -0.50 38.74 -13.34
N ASP A 388 -0.18 39.00 -14.61
CA ASP A 388 -0.46 40.29 -15.26
C ASP A 388 -1.94 40.50 -15.57
N SER A 389 -2.76 39.44 -15.46
CA SER A 389 -4.22 39.48 -15.62
C SER A 389 -4.99 39.39 -14.29
N SER A 390 -4.35 39.74 -13.18
CA SER A 390 -5.02 39.86 -11.88
C SER A 390 -6.14 40.91 -11.94
N LEU A 391 -7.25 40.65 -11.23
CA LEU A 391 -8.33 41.63 -11.08
C LEU A 391 -8.17 42.57 -9.87
N VAL A 392 -7.10 42.39 -9.11
CA VAL A 392 -6.82 43.04 -7.82
C VAL A 392 -5.36 43.35 -7.64
#